data_AF-A0A5B6TCM8-F1
#
_entry.id   AF-A0A5B6TCM8-F1
#
_cell.length_a   1.000
_cell.length_b   1.000
_cell.length_c   1.000
_cell.angle_alpha   90.00
_cell.angle_beta   90.00
_cell.angle_gamma   90.00
#
_symmetry.space_group_name_H-M   'P 1'
#
loop_
_entity.id
_entity.type
_entity.pdbx_description
1 polymer ?
#
loop_
_entity_poly.entity_id
_entity_poly.type
_entity_poly.pdbx_seq_one_letter_code
_entity_poly.pdbx_strand_id
1 'polypeptide(L)'
;MSQGFLLKSENKPTLFSWDLETETKNVERWVLDNKNYSKRDIEKELSILKNLAFDFLQVIQEKHVSPEQLDRLEQAISSGAAGVWENAALKLERLSYHFITAKERIEKLIYSTDVKIVDRALTMLNESFSEREQYDIISCALSHNSKKIRARALGTVYKLKKKVFLNILERRRGIETESEIKETIDFTLDFLKN
;
A
#
# COMPACT_ATOMS: atom_id res chain seq x y z
N MET A 1 -21.75 22.69 -8.34
CA MET A 1 -21.98 21.30 -7.90
C MET A 1 -20.74 20.51 -8.31
N SER A 2 -20.04 19.86 -7.39
CA SER A 2 -18.88 19.01 -7.73
C SER A 2 -19.36 17.74 -8.43
N GLN A 3 -18.63 17.31 -9.45
CA GLN A 3 -18.96 16.09 -10.20
C GLN A 3 -18.06 14.95 -9.73
N GLY A 4 -18.65 13.84 -9.30
CA GLY A 4 -17.93 12.64 -8.91
C GLY A 4 -17.75 11.67 -10.06
N PHE A 5 -16.58 11.03 -10.13
CA PHE A 5 -16.25 9.98 -11.09
C PHE A 5 -16.08 8.65 -10.35
N LEU A 6 -16.61 7.58 -10.93
CA LEU A 6 -16.57 6.26 -10.32
C LEU A 6 -16.25 5.16 -11.33
N LEU A 7 -15.47 4.18 -10.89
CA LEU A 7 -15.28 2.90 -11.57
C LEU A 7 -15.79 1.79 -10.65
N LYS A 8 -16.83 1.11 -11.11
CA LYS A 8 -17.42 -0.06 -10.44
C LYS A 8 -17.06 -1.32 -11.20
N SER A 9 -16.79 -2.38 -10.45
CA SER A 9 -16.63 -3.72 -10.98
C SER A 9 -17.13 -4.70 -9.92
N GLU A 10 -17.68 -5.83 -10.36
CA GLU A 10 -18.30 -6.81 -9.47
C GLU A 10 -17.28 -7.34 -8.45
N ASN A 11 -17.68 -7.42 -7.18
CA ASN A 11 -16.86 -7.90 -6.07
C ASN A 11 -15.53 -7.13 -5.86
N LYS A 12 -15.42 -5.90 -6.36
CA LYS A 12 -14.24 -5.04 -6.19
C LYS A 12 -14.60 -3.71 -5.52
N PRO A 13 -13.69 -3.13 -4.71
CA PRO A 13 -13.87 -1.79 -4.16
C PRO A 13 -14.15 -0.77 -5.27
N THR A 14 -15.12 0.13 -5.07
CA THR A 14 -15.39 1.21 -6.03
C THR A 14 -14.23 2.19 -6.02
N LEU A 15 -13.64 2.48 -7.18
CA LEU A 15 -12.73 3.62 -7.31
C LEU A 15 -13.56 4.88 -7.45
N PHE A 16 -13.21 5.90 -6.67
CA PHE A 16 -13.90 7.18 -6.68
C PHE A 16 -12.90 8.33 -6.66
N SER A 17 -13.19 9.37 -7.43
CA SER A 17 -12.48 10.64 -7.42
C SER A 17 -13.47 11.77 -7.67
N TRP A 18 -13.25 12.92 -7.06
CA TRP A 18 -13.94 14.14 -7.47
C TRP A 18 -13.36 14.66 -8.80
N ASP A 19 -14.04 15.66 -9.38
CA ASP A 19 -13.48 16.47 -10.44
C ASP A 19 -12.12 17.06 -10.06
N LEU A 20 -11.30 17.34 -11.08
CA LEU A 20 -9.91 17.73 -10.89
C LEU A 20 -9.76 18.99 -10.04
N GLU A 21 -10.67 19.96 -10.18
CA GLU A 21 -10.64 21.18 -9.38
C GLU A 21 -10.84 20.86 -7.90
N THR A 22 -11.83 20.03 -7.59
CA THR A 22 -12.13 19.59 -6.22
C THR A 22 -11.00 18.75 -5.64
N GLU A 23 -10.43 17.80 -6.39
CA GLU A 23 -9.27 17.01 -5.96
C GLU A 23 -8.05 17.90 -5.68
N THR A 24 -7.80 18.88 -6.55
CA THR A 24 -6.69 19.83 -6.40
C THR A 24 -6.85 20.64 -5.11
N LYS A 25 -8.05 21.17 -4.83
CA LYS A 25 -8.35 21.91 -3.59
C LYS A 25 -8.21 21.03 -2.36
N ASN A 26 -8.65 19.76 -2.43
CA ASN A 26 -8.52 18.81 -1.33
C ASN A 26 -7.05 18.50 -1.03
N VAL A 27 -6.23 18.30 -2.05
CA VAL A 27 -4.79 18.10 -1.93
C VAL A 27 -4.12 19.33 -1.30
N GLU A 28 -4.42 20.53 -1.80
CA GLU A 28 -3.89 21.79 -1.25
C GLU A 28 -4.24 21.95 0.23
N ARG A 29 -5.52 21.80 0.56
CA ARG A 29 -5.98 21.88 1.95
C ARG A 29 -5.28 20.87 2.83
N TRP A 30 -5.19 19.62 2.39
CA TRP A 30 -4.56 18.57 3.17
C TRP A 30 -3.07 18.82 3.40
N VAL A 31 -2.34 19.31 2.39
CA VAL A 31 -0.91 19.65 2.52
C VAL A 31 -0.72 20.85 3.47
N LEU A 32 -1.51 21.91 3.30
CA LEU A 32 -1.38 23.15 4.07
C LEU A 32 -1.82 23.00 5.53
N ASP A 33 -2.87 22.20 5.79
CA ASP A 33 -3.36 21.93 7.15
C ASP A 33 -2.45 20.96 7.92
N ASN A 34 -1.61 20.19 7.22
CA ASN A 34 -0.78 19.16 7.83
C ASN A 34 0.58 19.72 8.28
N LYS A 35 0.72 19.92 9.60
CA LYS A 35 1.91 20.48 10.25
C LYS A 35 3.22 19.75 9.93
N ASN A 36 3.16 18.50 9.45
CA ASN A 36 4.33 17.73 9.02
C ASN A 36 5.02 18.29 7.76
N TYR A 37 4.34 19.14 7.00
CA TYR A 37 4.84 19.76 5.77
C TYR A 37 5.59 21.08 6.02
N SER A 38 5.45 21.69 7.20
CA SER A 38 5.98 23.02 7.54
C SER A 38 7.52 23.22 7.44
N LYS A 39 8.29 22.13 7.24
CA LYS A 39 9.76 22.16 7.08
C LYS A 39 10.25 21.55 5.76
N ARG A 40 9.35 21.30 4.80
CA ARG A 40 9.65 20.58 3.55
C ARG A 40 9.46 21.47 2.34
N ASP A 41 9.89 20.97 1.18
CA ASP A 41 9.60 21.58 -0.12
C ASP A 41 8.12 21.32 -0.45
N ILE A 42 7.24 22.14 0.15
CA ILE A 42 5.78 22.04 0.05
C ILE A 42 5.34 22.10 -1.42
N GLU A 43 5.98 22.95 -2.23
CA GLU A 43 5.63 23.14 -3.64
C GLU A 43 5.88 21.86 -4.43
N LYS A 44 7.05 21.22 -4.22
CA LYS A 44 7.36 19.95 -4.85
C LYS A 44 6.40 18.84 -4.43
N GLU A 45 6.14 18.68 -3.13
CA GLU A 45 5.25 17.63 -2.63
C GLU A 45 3.80 17.83 -3.10
N LEU A 46 3.34 19.08 -3.12
CA LEU A 46 2.04 19.46 -3.65
C LEU A 46 1.92 19.14 -5.14
N SER A 47 2.95 19.45 -5.94
CA SER A 47 2.97 19.12 -7.37
C SER A 47 2.87 17.62 -7.61
N ILE A 48 3.59 16.79 -6.84
CA ILE A 48 3.50 15.33 -6.96
C ILE A 48 2.08 14.86 -6.67
N LEU A 49 1.49 15.31 -5.56
CA LEU A 49 0.16 14.88 -5.15
C LEU A 49 -0.94 15.30 -6.14
N LYS A 50 -0.84 16.50 -6.71
CA LYS A 50 -1.74 16.96 -7.78
C LYS A 50 -1.64 16.07 -9.01
N ASN A 51 -0.43 15.72 -9.44
CA ASN A 51 -0.23 14.81 -10.56
C ASN A 51 -0.81 13.42 -10.28
N LEU A 52 -0.61 12.89 -9.07
CA LEU A 52 -1.20 11.59 -8.68
C LEU A 52 -2.73 11.63 -8.61
N ALA A 53 -3.32 12.77 -8.24
CA ALA A 53 -4.76 12.95 -8.25
C ALA A 53 -5.31 13.00 -9.68
N PHE A 54 -4.65 13.75 -10.56
CA PHE A 54 -4.97 13.80 -11.99
C PHE A 54 -4.89 12.42 -12.64
N ASP A 55 -3.78 11.70 -12.45
CA ASP A 55 -3.58 10.36 -13.00
C ASP A 55 -4.69 9.41 -12.53
N PHE A 56 -5.02 9.43 -11.23
CA PHE A 56 -6.06 8.55 -10.68
C PHE A 56 -7.44 8.85 -11.25
N LEU A 57 -7.78 10.13 -11.44
CA LEU A 57 -9.02 10.55 -12.09
C LEU A 57 -9.05 10.07 -13.55
N GLN A 58 -7.96 10.25 -14.28
CA GLN A 58 -7.83 9.82 -15.67
C GLN A 58 -8.02 8.29 -15.77
N VAL A 59 -7.41 7.51 -14.89
CA VAL A 59 -7.59 6.05 -14.83
C VAL A 59 -9.06 5.66 -14.63
N ILE A 60 -9.79 6.38 -13.77
CA ILE A 60 -11.21 6.11 -13.53
C ILE A 60 -12.05 6.41 -14.78
N GLN A 61 -11.76 7.52 -15.47
CA GLN A 61 -12.49 7.96 -16.66
C GLN A 61 -12.22 7.05 -17.86
N GLU A 62 -10.94 6.74 -18.10
CA GLU A 62 -10.48 5.95 -19.24
C GLU A 62 -10.59 4.44 -19.01
N LYS A 63 -10.76 4.02 -17.75
CA LYS A 63 -10.80 2.61 -17.32
C LYS A 63 -9.55 1.85 -17.73
N HIS A 64 -8.43 2.54 -17.73
CA HIS A 64 -7.12 2.02 -18.12
C HIS A 64 -6.04 2.67 -17.26
N VAL A 65 -4.96 1.94 -16.98
CA VAL A 65 -3.80 2.47 -16.26
C VAL A 65 -2.56 2.33 -17.13
N SER A 66 -1.92 3.46 -17.43
CA SER A 66 -0.75 3.53 -18.29
C SER A 66 0.53 3.19 -17.51
N PRO A 67 1.59 2.70 -18.19
CA PRO A 67 2.89 2.47 -17.57
C PRO A 67 3.46 3.73 -16.87
N GLU A 68 3.30 4.91 -17.48
CA GLU A 68 3.83 6.17 -16.95
C GLU A 68 3.11 6.58 -15.65
N GLN A 69 1.81 6.31 -15.54
CA GLN A 69 1.05 6.52 -14.32
C GLN A 69 1.54 5.59 -13.19
N LEU A 70 1.82 4.32 -13.53
CA LEU A 70 2.41 3.36 -12.58
C LEU A 70 3.84 3.75 -12.17
N ASP A 71 4.65 4.27 -13.10
CA ASP A 71 6.01 4.72 -12.82
C ASP A 71 6.01 5.93 -11.87
N ARG A 72 5.09 6.88 -12.05
CA ARG A 72 4.92 8.01 -11.14
C ARG A 72 4.49 7.55 -9.74
N LEU A 73 3.57 6.59 -9.64
CA LEU A 73 3.20 5.96 -8.36
C LEU A 73 4.40 5.26 -7.72
N GLU A 74 5.15 4.45 -8.46
CA GLU A 74 6.36 3.76 -7.98
C GLU A 74 7.43 4.75 -7.48
N GLN A 75 7.67 5.83 -8.23
CA GLN A 75 8.63 6.87 -7.85
C GLN A 75 8.21 7.58 -6.56
N ALA A 76 6.92 7.93 -6.44
CA ALA A 76 6.36 8.52 -5.23
C ALA A 76 6.43 7.56 -4.03
N ILE A 77 6.17 6.26 -4.23
CA ILE A 77 6.30 5.24 -3.19
C ILE A 77 7.75 5.06 -2.76
N SER A 78 8.70 5.12 -3.68
CA SER A 78 10.11 4.83 -3.39
C SER A 78 10.82 6.01 -2.72
N SER A 79 10.63 7.21 -3.29
CA SER A 79 11.37 8.41 -2.91
C SER A 79 10.54 9.44 -2.14
N GLY A 80 9.21 9.35 -2.20
CA GLY A 80 8.32 10.30 -1.56
C GLY A 80 8.47 10.36 -0.04
N ALA A 81 8.31 11.58 0.47
CA ALA A 81 8.23 11.83 1.90
C ALA A 81 6.89 11.32 2.47
N ALA A 82 6.81 11.25 3.81
CA ALA A 82 5.58 10.86 4.49
C ALA A 82 4.43 11.82 4.11
N GLY A 83 3.25 11.26 3.95
CA GLY A 83 2.09 11.82 3.26
C GLY A 83 2.07 11.52 1.74
N VAL A 84 3.18 11.73 1.02
CA VAL A 84 3.22 11.50 -0.43
C VAL A 84 3.22 10.02 -0.77
N TRP A 85 4.13 9.26 -0.14
CA TRP A 85 4.25 7.83 -0.45
C TRP A 85 3.02 7.05 0.03
N GLU A 86 2.40 7.42 1.16
CA GLU A 86 1.18 6.79 1.67
C GLU A 86 0.01 7.02 0.71
N ASN A 87 -0.12 8.22 0.17
CA ASN A 87 -1.15 8.54 -0.83
C ASN A 87 -0.95 7.73 -2.11
N ALA A 88 0.29 7.67 -2.60
CA ALA A 88 0.65 6.86 -3.76
C ALA A 88 0.41 5.36 -3.51
N ALA A 89 0.79 4.85 -2.34
CA ALA A 89 0.56 3.46 -1.95
C ALA A 89 -0.92 3.11 -1.90
N LEU A 90 -1.74 3.96 -1.29
CA LEU A 90 -3.20 3.77 -1.24
C LEU A 90 -3.83 3.77 -2.64
N LYS A 91 -3.38 4.67 -3.54
CA LYS A 91 -3.87 4.69 -4.92
C LYS A 91 -3.46 3.41 -5.65
N LEU A 92 -2.20 2.99 -5.55
CA LEU A 92 -1.73 1.76 -6.21
C LEU A 92 -2.42 0.51 -5.66
N GLU A 93 -2.62 0.42 -4.34
CA GLU A 93 -3.42 -0.63 -3.67
C GLU A 93 -4.84 -0.70 -4.26
N ARG A 94 -5.52 0.45 -4.39
CA ARG A 94 -6.87 0.50 -4.96
C ARG A 94 -6.89 0.07 -6.43
N LEU A 95 -5.90 0.51 -7.21
CA LEU A 95 -5.78 0.15 -8.61
C LEU A 95 -5.56 -1.36 -8.80
N SER A 96 -4.86 -2.04 -7.89
CA SER A 96 -4.57 -3.48 -8.03
C SER A 96 -5.82 -4.36 -8.00
N TYR A 97 -6.92 -3.90 -7.42
CA TYR A 97 -8.22 -4.58 -7.51
C TYR A 97 -8.77 -4.63 -8.94
N HIS A 98 -8.47 -3.61 -9.74
CA HIS A 98 -9.05 -3.44 -11.08
C HIS A 98 -8.08 -3.83 -12.19
N PHE A 99 -6.78 -3.61 -11.99
CA PHE A 99 -5.77 -3.71 -13.03
C PHE A 99 -4.63 -4.66 -12.60
N ILE A 100 -4.42 -5.71 -13.38
CA ILE A 100 -3.36 -6.70 -13.12
C ILE A 100 -1.97 -6.07 -13.12
N THR A 101 -1.73 -5.10 -14.00
CA THR A 101 -0.45 -4.37 -14.10
C THR A 101 -0.11 -3.58 -12.82
N ALA A 102 -1.13 -3.08 -12.12
CA ALA A 102 -0.94 -2.43 -10.81
C ALA A 102 -0.57 -3.46 -9.72
N LYS A 103 -1.15 -4.66 -9.76
CA LYS A 103 -0.80 -5.77 -8.86
C LYS A 103 0.65 -6.22 -9.09
N GLU A 104 1.04 -6.45 -10.34
CA GLU A 104 2.42 -6.80 -10.73
C GLU A 104 3.44 -5.74 -10.26
N ARG A 105 3.04 -4.47 -10.32
CA ARG A 105 3.87 -3.36 -9.83
C ARG A 105 4.09 -3.42 -8.31
N ILE A 106 3.06 -3.75 -7.54
CA ILE A 106 3.19 -3.97 -6.08
C ILE A 106 4.13 -5.15 -5.81
N GLU A 107 3.98 -6.25 -6.55
CA GLU A 107 4.82 -7.44 -6.39
C GLU A 107 6.30 -7.12 -6.63
N LYS A 108 6.61 -6.38 -7.70
CA LYS A 108 7.97 -5.88 -7.97
C LYS A 108 8.54 -5.09 -6.79
N LEU A 109 7.74 -4.24 -6.14
CA LEU A 109 8.20 -3.44 -4.99
C LEU A 109 8.42 -4.28 -3.73
N ILE A 110 7.64 -5.34 -3.53
CA ILE A 110 7.80 -6.28 -2.41
C ILE A 110 9.13 -7.01 -2.48
N TYR A 111 9.60 -7.32 -3.69
CA TYR A 111 10.89 -8.00 -3.92
C TYR A 111 12.06 -7.03 -4.15
N SER A 112 11.90 -5.75 -3.80
CA SER A 112 13.00 -4.78 -3.84
C SER A 112 14.09 -5.13 -2.82
N THR A 113 15.33 -4.78 -3.14
CA THR A 113 16.45 -4.89 -2.20
C THR A 113 16.45 -3.78 -1.15
N ASP A 114 15.71 -2.69 -1.39
CA ASP A 114 15.58 -1.58 -0.45
C ASP A 114 14.50 -1.88 0.59
N VAL A 115 14.93 -2.09 1.84
CA VAL A 115 14.08 -2.32 3.01
C VAL A 115 12.99 -1.26 3.16
N LYS A 116 13.26 0.00 2.83
CA LYS A 116 12.26 1.07 2.90
C LYS A 116 11.15 0.87 1.88
N ILE A 117 11.49 0.42 0.66
CA ILE A 117 10.53 0.14 -0.40
C ILE A 117 9.69 -1.07 -0.01
N VAL A 118 10.31 -2.16 0.47
CA VAL A 118 9.61 -3.37 0.91
C VAL A 118 8.63 -3.07 2.05
N ASP A 119 9.04 -2.30 3.07
CA ASP A 119 8.17 -1.88 4.18
C ASP A 119 6.92 -1.15 3.69
N ARG A 120 7.08 -0.25 2.72
CA ARG A 120 5.96 0.50 2.10
C ARG A 120 5.10 -0.43 1.25
N ALA A 121 5.71 -1.32 0.48
CA ALA A 121 5.03 -2.22 -0.44
C ALA A 121 4.11 -3.21 0.28
N LEU A 122 4.56 -3.74 1.43
CA LEU A 122 3.76 -4.65 2.26
C LEU A 122 2.46 -4.02 2.80
N THR A 123 2.35 -2.69 2.83
CA THR A 123 1.09 -2.01 3.23
C THR A 123 -0.01 -2.15 2.17
N MET A 124 0.39 -2.39 0.91
CA MET A 124 -0.49 -2.49 -0.25
C MET A 124 -0.95 -3.93 -0.52
N LEU A 125 -0.45 -4.93 0.22
CA LEU A 125 -0.92 -6.30 0.08
C LEU A 125 -2.41 -6.37 0.48
N ASN A 126 -3.23 -6.85 -0.45
CA ASN A 126 -4.69 -6.83 -0.33
C ASN A 126 -5.32 -8.04 -1.04
N GLU A 127 -6.66 -8.09 -1.10
CA GLU A 127 -7.44 -9.23 -1.60
C GLU A 127 -7.36 -9.45 -3.12
N SER A 128 -6.78 -8.53 -3.90
CA SER A 128 -6.46 -8.76 -5.32
C SER A 128 -5.38 -9.82 -5.51
N PHE A 129 -4.63 -10.14 -4.45
CA PHE A 129 -3.69 -11.24 -4.40
C PHE A 129 -4.40 -12.51 -3.94
N SER A 130 -4.17 -13.60 -4.67
CA SER A 130 -4.61 -14.93 -4.28
C SER A 130 -4.02 -15.30 -2.92
N GLU A 131 -4.69 -16.22 -2.22
CA GLU A 131 -4.22 -16.68 -0.91
C GLU A 131 -2.79 -17.27 -0.98
N ARG A 132 -2.46 -17.97 -2.07
CA ARG A 132 -1.11 -18.49 -2.30
C ARG A 132 -0.07 -17.38 -2.46
N GLU A 133 -0.35 -16.37 -3.28
CA GLU A 133 0.57 -15.23 -3.45
C GLU A 133 0.78 -14.48 -2.14
N GLN A 134 -0.30 -14.25 -1.39
CA GLN A 134 -0.21 -13.62 -0.06
C GLN A 134 0.64 -14.47 0.90
N TYR A 135 0.45 -15.79 0.89
CA TYR A 135 1.24 -16.73 1.69
C TYR A 135 2.73 -16.67 1.35
N ASP A 136 3.07 -16.73 0.06
CA ASP A 136 4.46 -16.71 -0.41
C ASP A 136 5.15 -15.39 -0.05
N ILE A 137 4.47 -14.26 -0.26
CA ILE A 137 4.94 -12.91 0.10
C ILE A 137 5.19 -12.80 1.61
N ILE A 138 4.20 -13.18 2.43
CA ILE A 138 4.31 -13.10 3.89
C ILE A 138 5.40 -14.03 4.41
N SER A 139 5.54 -15.23 3.84
CA SER A 139 6.58 -16.19 4.18
C SER A 139 7.98 -15.61 3.96
N CYS A 140 8.19 -14.99 2.80
CA CYS A 140 9.42 -14.30 2.47
C CYS A 140 9.68 -13.15 3.47
N ALA A 141 8.67 -12.31 3.73
CA ALA A 141 8.80 -11.14 4.60
C ALA A 141 9.06 -11.52 6.08
N LEU A 142 8.45 -12.59 6.59
CA LEU A 142 8.70 -13.11 7.95
C LEU A 142 10.10 -13.72 8.10
N SER A 143 10.71 -14.17 7.00
CA SER A 143 12.07 -14.70 6.98
C SER A 143 13.13 -13.63 6.73
N HIS A 144 12.72 -12.37 6.56
CA HIS A 144 13.62 -11.27 6.24
C HIS A 144 14.53 -10.89 7.42
N ASN A 145 15.79 -10.53 7.14
CA ASN A 145 16.79 -10.19 8.17
C ASN A 145 16.43 -8.92 8.97
N SER A 146 15.77 -7.96 8.34
CA SER A 146 15.30 -6.74 9.01
C SER A 146 14.10 -7.01 9.92
N LYS A 147 14.26 -6.75 11.21
CA LYS A 147 13.18 -6.70 12.22
C LYS A 147 11.97 -5.92 11.75
N LYS A 148 12.21 -4.77 11.10
CA LYS A 148 11.17 -3.87 10.61
C LYS A 148 10.26 -4.56 9.59
N ILE A 149 10.82 -5.33 8.67
CA ILE A 149 10.05 -6.07 7.66
C ILE A 149 9.25 -7.20 8.30
N ARG A 150 9.84 -7.92 9.25
CA ARG A 150 9.11 -8.98 9.97
C ARG A 150 7.93 -8.40 10.75
N ALA A 151 8.13 -7.29 11.48
CA ALA A 151 7.05 -6.59 12.18
C ALA A 151 5.96 -6.11 11.21
N ARG A 152 6.36 -5.55 10.06
CA ARG A 152 5.42 -5.13 9.02
C ARG A 152 4.60 -6.30 8.49
N ALA A 153 5.23 -7.43 8.20
CA ALA A 153 4.57 -8.64 7.73
C ALA A 153 3.51 -9.13 8.72
N LEU A 154 3.81 -9.11 10.03
CA LEU A 154 2.84 -9.46 11.08
C LEU A 154 1.66 -8.50 11.09
N GLY A 155 1.90 -7.19 10.96
CA GLY A 155 0.82 -6.20 10.82
C GLY A 155 -0.04 -6.45 9.57
N THR A 156 0.57 -6.86 8.46
CA THR A 156 -0.15 -7.24 7.24
C THR A 156 -0.97 -8.51 7.43
N VAL A 157 -0.45 -9.53 8.13
CA VAL A 157 -1.21 -10.73 8.50
C VAL A 157 -2.44 -10.38 9.36
N TYR A 158 -2.26 -9.50 10.34
CA TYR A 158 -3.36 -8.99 11.17
C TYR A 158 -4.42 -8.25 10.32
N LYS A 159 -4.01 -7.48 9.31
CA LYS A 159 -4.94 -6.83 8.36
C LYS A 159 -5.71 -7.84 7.52
N LEU A 160 -5.04 -8.90 7.03
CA LEU A 160 -5.64 -9.90 6.14
C LEU A 160 -6.55 -10.90 6.86
N LYS A 161 -6.30 -11.18 8.15
CA LYS A 161 -7.15 -12.02 9.00
C LYS A 161 -7.41 -13.44 8.46
N LYS A 162 -6.46 -14.03 7.73
CA LYS A 162 -6.62 -15.35 7.12
C LYS A 162 -5.96 -16.46 7.94
N LYS A 163 -6.69 -17.57 8.15
CA LYS A 163 -6.19 -18.74 8.89
C LYS A 163 -5.05 -19.49 8.20
N VAL A 164 -4.87 -19.28 6.89
CA VAL A 164 -3.74 -19.87 6.12
C VAL A 164 -2.37 -19.53 6.72
N PHE A 165 -2.25 -18.41 7.45
CA PHE A 165 -1.00 -17.97 8.05
C PHE A 165 -0.66 -18.66 9.38
N LEU A 166 -1.55 -19.47 9.97
CA LEU A 166 -1.32 -20.09 11.28
C LEU A 166 -0.04 -20.94 11.32
N ASN A 167 0.11 -21.85 10.35
CA ASN A 167 1.26 -22.77 10.32
C ASN A 167 2.60 -22.05 10.20
N ILE A 168 2.66 -20.99 9.38
CA ILE A 168 3.91 -20.24 9.20
C ILE A 168 4.25 -19.37 10.41
N LEU A 169 3.24 -18.82 11.08
CA LEU A 169 3.44 -18.09 12.33
C LEU A 169 3.94 -19.02 13.45
N GLU A 170 3.37 -20.21 13.60
CA GLU A 170 3.84 -21.19 14.59
C GLU A 170 5.29 -21.62 14.33
N ARG A 171 5.63 -21.88 13.06
CA ARG A 171 7.01 -22.17 12.66
C ARG A 171 7.95 -21.00 12.96
N ARG A 172 7.55 -19.77 12.62
CA ARG A 172 8.37 -18.56 12.84
C ARG A 172 8.58 -18.31 14.33
N ARG A 173 7.54 -18.47 15.15
CA ARG A 173 7.60 -18.36 16.62
C ARG A 173 8.70 -19.23 17.23
N GLY A 174 8.85 -20.46 16.73
CA GLY A 174 9.83 -21.43 17.23
C GLY A 174 11.29 -21.03 16.98
N ILE A 175 11.54 -20.20 15.97
CA ILE A 175 12.90 -19.78 15.56
C ILE A 175 13.18 -18.30 15.81
N GLU A 176 12.17 -17.51 16.19
CA GLU A 176 12.33 -16.08 16.47
C GLU A 176 13.07 -15.88 17.80
N THR A 177 14.15 -15.11 17.73
CA THR A 177 15.01 -14.79 18.88
C THR A 177 14.70 -13.43 19.47
N GLU A 178 14.09 -12.52 18.68
CA GLU A 178 13.72 -11.20 19.15
C GLU A 178 12.38 -11.23 19.91
N SER A 179 12.42 -10.88 21.20
CA SER A 179 11.26 -10.96 22.11
C SER A 179 10.05 -10.19 21.61
N GLU A 180 10.23 -8.94 21.17
CA GLU A 180 9.13 -8.09 20.68
C GLU A 180 8.42 -8.70 19.46
N ILE A 181 9.19 -9.30 18.54
CA ILE A 181 8.61 -9.95 17.35
C ILE A 181 7.89 -11.23 17.76
N LYS A 182 8.47 -11.99 18.70
CA LYS A 182 7.85 -13.19 19.24
C LYS A 182 6.52 -12.91 19.94
N GLU A 183 6.45 -11.88 20.76
CA GLU A 183 5.21 -11.40 21.40
C GLU A 183 4.16 -10.99 20.35
N THR A 184 4.60 -10.31 19.29
CA THR A 184 3.70 -9.93 18.18
C THR A 184 3.17 -11.16 17.43
N ILE A 185 4.00 -12.19 17.24
CA ILE A 185 3.58 -13.47 16.66
C ILE A 185 2.53 -14.14 17.56
N ASP A 186 2.77 -14.19 18.87
CA ASP A 186 1.86 -14.82 19.84
C ASP A 186 0.50 -14.11 19.83
N PHE A 187 0.50 -12.78 19.89
CA PHE A 187 -0.73 -11.99 19.76
C PHE A 187 -1.46 -12.26 18.43
N THR A 188 -0.74 -12.35 17.32
CA THR A 188 -1.34 -12.59 15.99
C THR A 188 -1.91 -14.01 15.88
N LEU A 189 -1.24 -15.00 16.47
CA LEU A 189 -1.71 -16.38 16.53
C LEU A 189 -3.01 -16.48 17.33
N ASP A 190 -3.04 -15.88 18.52
CA ASP A 190 -4.24 -15.87 19.37
C ASP A 190 -5.41 -15.18 18.65
N PHE A 191 -5.13 -14.07 17.97
CA PHE A 191 -6.13 -13.36 17.19
C PHE A 191 -6.71 -14.19 16.04
N LEU A 192 -5.90 -14.99 15.33
CA LEU A 192 -6.36 -15.81 14.19
C LEU A 192 -7.04 -17.12 14.61
N LYS A 193 -6.77 -17.60 15.82
CA LYS A 193 -7.36 -18.83 16.37
C LYS A 193 -8.78 -18.60 16.91
N ASN A 194 -9.03 -17.42 17.46
CA ASN A 194 -10.34 -16.97 17.92
C ASN A 194 -11.20 -16.44 16.76
#